data_AF-A0A416EKR5-F1
#
_entry.id   AF-A0A416EKR5-F1
#
_cell.length_a   1.000
_cell.length_b   1.000
_cell.length_c   1.000
_cell.angle_alpha   90.00
_cell.angle_beta   90.00
_cell.angle_gamma   90.00
#
_symmetry.space_group_name_H-M   'P 1'
#
loop_
_entity.id
_entity.type
_entity.pdbx_description
1 polymer ?
#
loop_
_entity_poly.entity_id
_entity_poly.type
_entity_poly.pdbx_seq_one_letter_code
_entity_poly.pdbx_strand_id
1 'polypeptide(L)'
;MKEKQGNKPNSYGKLMKRMLIYMGIGGVCGFFVGIFMMFGVKNGMSDLSDLVRPLALPIIAVIFVVSIVLMEFYSRKLKDTMKHLEEAEDEQYEVLSYEEEKYGAMLMSCNVISQVCDIIVLTFTFSRSWLEEASGKELAGFLATCALFCINFFLYGYYQMRYVKMVQAAHPEKRGDMNSKNFQKDWMASCDEAEKEMVYQSAYKAIWRWER
;
A
#
# COMPACT_ATOMS: atom_id res chain seq x y z
N MET A 1 13.44 -28.78 -14.47
CA MET A 1 12.52 -29.63 -13.66
C MET A 1 11.58 -28.70 -12.90
N LYS A 2 10.27 -28.72 -13.19
CA LYS A 2 9.27 -27.92 -12.45
C LYS A 2 9.00 -28.60 -11.11
N GLU A 3 9.60 -28.12 -10.03
CA GLU A 3 9.17 -28.53 -8.69
C GLU A 3 7.70 -28.13 -8.50
N LYS A 4 6.84 -29.14 -8.34
CA LYS A 4 5.44 -28.96 -7.93
C LYS A 4 5.47 -28.18 -6.62
N GLN A 5 5.01 -26.92 -6.65
CA GLN A 5 4.69 -26.15 -5.45
C GLN A 5 3.61 -26.92 -4.68
N GLY A 6 4.04 -27.76 -3.74
CA GLY A 6 3.19 -28.48 -2.83
C GLY A 6 2.27 -27.51 -2.11
N ASN A 7 0.99 -27.85 -2.07
CA ASN A 7 -0.14 -27.20 -1.43
C ASN A 7 0.24 -26.14 -0.36
N LYS A 8 0.62 -24.93 -0.80
CA LYS A 8 0.93 -23.82 0.10
C LYS A 8 -0.42 -23.31 0.64
N PRO A 9 -0.63 -23.27 1.97
CA PRO A 9 -1.86 -22.72 2.55
C PRO A 9 -2.13 -21.31 1.99
N ASN A 10 -3.39 -20.99 1.68
CA ASN A 10 -3.78 -19.78 0.95
C ASN A 10 -3.09 -18.52 1.52
N SER A 11 -2.06 -18.07 0.82
CA SER A 11 -1.19 -16.96 1.24
C SER A 11 -1.99 -15.66 1.41
N TYR A 12 -3.08 -15.47 0.65
CA TYR A 12 -4.00 -14.34 0.83
C TYR A 12 -4.78 -14.42 2.15
N GLY A 13 -5.23 -15.62 2.55
CA GLY A 13 -5.92 -15.82 3.82
C GLY A 13 -5.03 -15.56 5.04
N LYS A 14 -3.72 -15.86 4.92
CA LYS A 14 -2.74 -15.51 5.96
C LYS A 14 -2.54 -14.00 6.08
N LEU A 15 -2.43 -13.31 4.95
CA LEU A 15 -2.31 -11.84 4.92
C LEU A 15 -3.54 -11.19 5.56
N MET A 16 -4.74 -11.61 5.13
CA MET A 16 -6.01 -11.11 5.66
C MET A 16 -6.07 -11.23 7.19
N LYS A 17 -5.73 -12.41 7.75
CA LYS A 17 -5.68 -12.62 9.21
C LYS A 17 -4.71 -11.66 9.91
N ARG A 18 -3.53 -11.42 9.34
CA ARG A 18 -2.55 -10.49 9.90
C ARG A 18 -3.03 -9.05 9.85
N MET A 19 -3.60 -8.63 8.73
CA MET A 19 -4.15 -7.29 8.56
C MET A 19 -5.28 -7.03 9.56
N LEU A 20 -6.14 -8.03 9.82
CA LEU A 20 -7.17 -7.94 10.87
C LEU A 20 -6.56 -7.76 12.28
N ILE A 21 -5.48 -8.48 12.60
CA ILE A 21 -4.78 -8.32 13.89
C ILE A 21 -4.20 -6.90 14.03
N TYR A 22 -3.51 -6.40 13.00
CA TYR A 22 -2.94 -5.05 13.02
C TYR A 22 -4.01 -3.96 13.06
N MET A 23 -5.14 -4.16 12.39
CA MET A 23 -6.30 -3.27 12.48
C MET A 23 -6.86 -3.24 13.89
N GLY A 24 -6.96 -4.39 14.57
CA GLY A 24 -7.38 -4.47 15.96
C GLY A 24 -6.42 -3.74 16.90
N ILE A 25 -5.11 -3.95 16.75
CA ILE A 25 -4.08 -3.25 17.52
C ILE A 25 -4.16 -1.73 17.28
N GLY A 26 -4.26 -1.29 16.02
CA GLY A 26 -4.40 0.11 15.66
C GLY A 26 -5.64 0.76 16.26
N GLY A 27 -6.78 0.04 16.26
CA GLY A 27 -8.02 0.50 16.91
C GLY A 27 -7.88 0.67 18.41
N VAL A 28 -7.25 -0.29 19.11
CA VAL A 28 -6.98 -0.21 20.55
C VAL A 28 -6.04 0.95 20.86
N CYS A 29 -4.93 1.09 20.13
CA CYS A 29 -4.01 2.21 20.28
C CYS A 29 -4.70 3.56 20.03
N GLY A 30 -5.50 3.67 18.97
CA GLY A 30 -6.26 4.88 18.66
C GLY A 30 -7.23 5.27 19.77
N PHE A 31 -7.91 4.29 20.38
CA PHE A 31 -8.80 4.52 21.52
C PHE A 31 -8.05 5.09 22.74
N PHE A 32 -6.90 4.50 23.12
CA PHE A 32 -6.09 5.01 24.23
C PHE A 32 -5.49 6.39 23.97
N VAL A 33 -5.02 6.65 22.75
CA VAL A 33 -4.53 7.99 22.35
C VAL A 33 -5.66 9.01 22.37
N GLY A 34 -6.87 8.64 21.94
CA GLY A 34 -8.06 9.49 22.03
C GLY A 34 -8.38 9.90 23.47
N ILE A 35 -8.32 8.96 24.42
CA ILE A 35 -8.50 9.26 25.86
C ILE A 35 -7.38 10.16 26.38
N PHE A 36 -6.12 9.93 25.99
CA PHE A 36 -4.99 10.77 26.43
C PHE A 36 -5.09 12.20 25.89
N MET A 37 -5.43 12.35 24.61
CA MET A 37 -5.73 13.64 23.98
C MET A 37 -6.90 14.36 24.67
N MET A 38 -7.75 13.65 25.44
CA MET A 38 -8.83 14.24 26.24
C MET A 38 -8.31 15.25 27.28
N PHE A 39 -7.07 15.12 27.72
CA PHE A 39 -6.49 15.89 28.82
C PHE A 39 -5.45 16.94 28.41
N GLY A 40 -5.00 17.02 27.14
CA GLY A 40 -3.69 17.63 26.87
C GLY A 40 -3.49 18.58 25.68
N VAL A 41 -4.40 18.75 24.71
CA VAL A 41 -4.09 19.53 23.49
C VAL A 41 -5.21 20.50 23.12
N LYS A 42 -4.88 21.80 23.06
CA LYS A 42 -5.68 22.84 22.40
C LYS A 42 -5.22 22.94 20.94
N ASN A 43 -6.17 22.76 20.01
CA ASN A 43 -5.91 22.56 18.58
C ASN A 43 -5.36 23.80 17.86
N GLY A 44 -4.49 23.56 16.87
CA GLY A 44 -4.17 24.45 15.77
C GLY A 44 -4.44 23.76 14.43
N MET A 45 -4.95 24.52 13.45
CA MET A 45 -5.50 24.13 12.12
C MET A 45 -6.99 23.74 12.08
N SER A 46 -7.88 24.68 12.41
CA SER A 46 -9.34 24.58 12.23
C SER A 46 -9.76 24.55 10.75
N ASP A 47 -9.23 25.47 9.94
CA ASP A 47 -9.87 25.86 8.68
C ASP A 47 -9.79 24.78 7.59
N LEU A 48 -8.67 24.04 7.51
CA LEU A 48 -8.52 22.96 6.53
C LEU A 48 -9.33 21.72 6.91
N SER A 49 -9.43 21.45 8.22
CA SER A 49 -10.19 20.31 8.73
C SER A 49 -11.69 20.52 8.48
N ASP A 50 -12.19 21.74 8.65
CA ASP A 50 -13.61 22.06 8.40
C ASP A 50 -14.00 21.94 6.91
N LEU A 51 -13.05 22.14 5.98
CA LEU A 51 -13.26 21.92 4.54
C LEU A 51 -13.24 20.43 4.16
N VAL A 52 -12.29 19.66 4.71
CA VAL A 52 -12.08 18.25 4.35
C VAL A 52 -13.18 17.35 4.93
N ARG A 53 -13.67 17.63 6.15
CA ARG A 53 -14.65 16.80 6.87
C ARG A 53 -15.93 16.46 6.08
N PRO A 54 -16.71 17.42 5.55
CA PRO A 54 -17.95 17.08 4.83
C PRO A 54 -17.67 16.35 3.52
N LEU A 55 -16.45 16.49 2.98
CA LEU A 55 -16.02 15.87 1.73
C LEU A 55 -15.16 14.61 1.95
N ALA A 56 -14.94 14.17 3.19
CA ALA A 56 -14.02 13.07 3.48
C ALA A 56 -14.46 11.76 2.82
N LEU A 57 -15.73 11.39 2.97
CA LEU A 57 -16.30 10.20 2.34
C LEU A 57 -16.18 10.25 0.81
N PRO A 58 -16.63 11.31 0.10
CA PRO A 58 -16.47 11.36 -1.35
C PRO A 58 -14.99 11.43 -1.78
N ILE A 59 -14.11 12.10 -1.03
CA ILE A 59 -12.67 12.13 -1.34
C ILE A 59 -12.07 10.72 -1.26
N ILE A 60 -12.29 9.99 -0.16
CA ILE A 60 -11.80 8.60 -0.04
C ILE A 60 -12.42 7.69 -1.10
N ALA A 61 -13.71 7.87 -1.44
CA ALA A 61 -14.34 7.11 -2.50
C ALA A 61 -13.72 7.38 -3.87
N VAL A 62 -13.38 8.63 -4.18
CA VAL A 62 -12.66 8.97 -5.42
C VAL A 62 -11.25 8.37 -5.41
N ILE A 63 -10.51 8.50 -4.30
CA ILE A 63 -9.18 7.87 -4.15
C ILE A 63 -9.31 6.36 -4.38
N PHE A 64 -10.29 5.70 -3.79
CA PHE A 64 -10.54 4.26 -3.97
C PHE A 64 -10.74 3.87 -5.43
N VAL A 65 -11.65 4.55 -6.12
CA VAL A 65 -11.97 4.26 -7.52
C VAL A 65 -10.74 4.48 -8.42
N VAL A 66 -10.07 5.63 -8.28
CA VAL A 66 -8.86 5.96 -9.05
C VAL A 66 -7.74 4.94 -8.76
N SER A 67 -7.58 4.57 -7.50
CA SER A 67 -6.59 3.57 -7.06
C SER A 67 -6.82 2.22 -7.71
N ILE A 68 -8.07 1.73 -7.73
CA ILE A 68 -8.42 0.47 -8.41
C ILE A 68 -8.09 0.55 -9.89
N VAL A 69 -8.49 1.63 -10.57
CA VAL A 69 -8.28 1.80 -12.01
C VAL A 69 -6.78 1.79 -12.35
N LEU A 70 -5.99 2.59 -11.64
CA LEU A 70 -4.54 2.67 -11.87
C LEU A 70 -3.84 1.35 -11.53
N MET A 71 -4.14 0.73 -10.39
CA MET A 71 -3.50 -0.52 -9.97
C MET A 71 -3.87 -1.68 -10.90
N GLU A 72 -5.11 -1.79 -11.34
CA GLU A 72 -5.52 -2.83 -12.27
C GLU A 72 -4.92 -2.59 -13.66
N PHE A 73 -4.84 -1.33 -14.11
CA PHE A 73 -4.17 -0.96 -15.37
C PHE A 73 -2.69 -1.36 -15.36
N TYR A 74 -1.92 -0.95 -14.35
CA TYR A 74 -0.50 -1.29 -14.26
C TYR A 74 -0.28 -2.77 -13.98
N SER A 75 -1.15 -3.43 -13.21
CA SER A 75 -1.06 -4.89 -13.02
C SER A 75 -1.28 -5.65 -14.32
N ARG A 76 -2.18 -5.19 -15.21
CA ARG A 76 -2.39 -5.79 -16.53
C ARG A 76 -1.19 -5.56 -17.43
N LYS A 77 -0.67 -4.32 -17.48
CA LYS A 77 0.54 -4.00 -18.24
C LYS A 77 1.73 -4.84 -17.80
N LEU A 78 1.99 -4.89 -16.49
CA LEU A 78 3.05 -5.72 -15.91
C LEU A 78 2.90 -7.20 -16.30
N LYS A 79 1.69 -7.75 -16.15
CA LYS A 79 1.42 -9.16 -16.49
C LYS A 79 1.59 -9.44 -17.98
N ASP A 80 1.25 -8.47 -18.83
CA ASP A 80 1.40 -8.58 -20.28
C ASP A 80 2.89 -8.56 -20.67
N THR A 81 3.64 -7.58 -20.15
CA THR A 81 5.10 -7.47 -20.31
C THR A 81 5.83 -8.75 -19.87
N MET A 82 5.49 -9.29 -18.68
CA MET A 82 6.09 -10.54 -18.19
C MET A 82 5.85 -11.75 -19.11
N LYS A 83 4.72 -11.82 -19.81
CA LYS A 83 4.45 -12.90 -20.77
C LYS A 83 5.31 -12.76 -22.02
N HIS A 84 5.42 -11.54 -22.54
CA HIS A 84 6.26 -11.29 -23.70
C HIS A 84 7.74 -11.54 -23.37
N LEU A 85 8.14 -11.41 -22.11
CA LEU A 85 9.52 -11.65 -21.66
C LEU A 85 9.91 -13.13 -21.75
N GLU A 86 8.95 -14.04 -21.54
CA GLU A 86 9.16 -15.48 -21.68
C GLU A 86 9.44 -15.89 -23.14
N GLU A 87 9.00 -15.08 -24.11
CA GLU A 87 9.11 -15.35 -25.55
C GLU A 87 10.11 -14.42 -26.28
N ALA A 88 10.73 -13.47 -25.56
CA ALA A 88 11.57 -12.43 -26.17
C ALA A 88 12.95 -12.95 -26.60
N GLU A 89 13.42 -12.49 -27.75
CA GLU A 89 14.82 -12.61 -28.19
C GLU A 89 15.72 -11.59 -27.46
N ASP A 90 17.05 -11.81 -27.46
CA ASP A 90 18.02 -11.08 -26.64
C ASP A 90 17.92 -9.53 -26.75
N GLU A 91 17.71 -8.96 -27.95
CA GLU A 91 17.57 -7.49 -28.12
C GLU A 91 16.23 -6.96 -27.56
N GLN A 92 15.16 -7.74 -27.65
CA GLN A 92 13.84 -7.35 -27.13
C GLN A 92 13.75 -7.56 -25.62
N TYR A 93 14.52 -8.51 -25.10
CA TYR A 93 14.56 -8.84 -23.68
C TYR A 93 14.98 -7.65 -22.82
N GLU A 94 16.02 -6.91 -23.22
CA GLU A 94 16.52 -5.76 -22.44
C GLU A 94 15.46 -4.67 -22.29
N VAL A 95 14.80 -4.29 -23.40
CA VAL A 95 13.73 -3.28 -23.40
C VAL A 95 12.56 -3.73 -22.54
N LEU A 96 12.18 -5.01 -22.67
CA LEU A 96 11.00 -5.54 -22.00
C LEU A 96 11.22 -5.79 -20.50
N SER A 97 12.43 -6.18 -20.12
CA SER A 97 12.87 -6.26 -18.72
C SER A 97 12.79 -4.89 -18.06
N TYR A 98 13.27 -3.84 -18.74
CA TYR A 98 13.13 -2.47 -18.25
C TYR A 98 11.66 -2.04 -18.11
N GLU A 99 10.81 -2.40 -19.08
CA GLU A 99 9.37 -2.13 -18.98
C GLU A 99 8.71 -2.86 -17.82
N GLU A 100 9.13 -4.10 -17.52
CA GLU A 100 8.63 -4.87 -16.39
C GLU A 100 8.92 -4.15 -15.08
N GLU A 101 10.19 -3.78 -14.85
CA GLU A 101 10.61 -3.03 -13.67
C GLU A 101 9.84 -1.71 -13.55
N LYS A 102 9.69 -0.98 -14.66
CA LYS A 102 8.97 0.28 -14.71
C LYS A 102 7.50 0.12 -14.32
N TYR A 103 6.78 -0.82 -14.92
CA TYR A 103 5.37 -1.05 -14.60
C TYR A 103 5.19 -1.59 -13.18
N GLY A 104 6.13 -2.41 -12.70
CA GLY A 104 6.17 -2.88 -11.31
C GLY A 104 6.36 -1.74 -10.32
N ALA A 105 7.32 -0.85 -10.58
CA ALA A 105 7.55 0.35 -9.79
C ALA A 105 6.33 1.27 -9.79
N MET A 106 5.73 1.56 -10.94
CA MET A 106 4.52 2.39 -11.05
C MET A 106 3.35 1.81 -10.26
N LEU A 107 3.12 0.49 -10.34
CA LEU A 107 2.08 -0.20 -9.56
C LEU A 107 2.29 -0.01 -8.05
N MET A 108 3.52 -0.20 -7.56
CA MET A 108 3.83 -0.04 -6.13
C MET A 108 3.82 1.42 -5.69
N SER A 109 4.28 2.36 -6.53
CA SER A 109 4.19 3.79 -6.25
C SER A 109 2.74 4.26 -6.13
N CYS A 110 1.86 3.85 -7.06
CA CYS A 110 0.43 4.13 -6.94
C CYS A 110 -0.13 3.55 -5.63
N ASN A 111 0.25 2.33 -5.26
CA ASN A 111 -0.18 1.70 -4.01
C ASN A 111 0.22 2.48 -2.76
N VAL A 112 1.45 2.98 -2.70
CA VAL A 112 1.95 3.77 -1.56
C VAL A 112 1.34 5.17 -1.53
N ILE A 113 1.26 5.85 -2.68
CA ILE A 113 0.68 7.20 -2.77
C ILE A 113 -0.79 7.18 -2.34
N SER A 114 -1.58 6.21 -2.81
CA SER A 114 -2.99 6.07 -2.42
C SER A 114 -3.16 5.86 -0.92
N GLN A 115 -2.32 5.03 -0.29
CA GLN A 115 -2.32 4.84 1.16
C GLN A 115 -2.03 6.13 1.91
N VAL A 116 -1.03 6.88 1.46
CA VAL A 116 -0.66 8.16 2.08
C VAL A 116 -1.79 9.17 1.95
N CYS A 117 -2.41 9.29 0.77
CA CYS A 117 -3.57 10.16 0.56
C CYS A 117 -4.74 9.80 1.49
N ASP A 118 -5.07 8.51 1.61
CA ASP A 118 -6.12 8.03 2.50
C ASP A 118 -5.83 8.36 3.99
N ILE A 119 -4.57 8.19 4.45
CA ILE A 119 -4.16 8.53 5.81
C ILE A 119 -4.26 10.04 6.07
N ILE A 120 -3.83 10.87 5.10
CA ILE A 120 -3.92 12.32 5.19
C ILE A 120 -5.38 12.75 5.34
N VAL A 121 -6.28 12.23 4.49
CA VAL A 121 -7.70 12.57 4.54
C VAL A 121 -8.32 12.17 5.88
N LEU A 122 -8.03 10.96 6.38
CA LEU A 122 -8.51 10.53 7.70
C LEU A 122 -7.99 11.43 8.83
N THR A 123 -6.72 11.82 8.78
CA THR A 123 -6.09 12.68 9.81
C THR A 123 -6.79 14.04 9.87
N PHE A 124 -7.12 14.64 8.72
CA PHE A 124 -7.85 15.92 8.67
C PHE A 124 -9.34 15.78 8.98
N THR A 125 -9.92 14.60 8.80
CA THR A 125 -11.33 14.33 9.15
C THR A 125 -11.50 14.22 10.67
N PHE A 126 -10.50 13.70 11.38
CA PHE A 126 -10.53 13.54 12.82
C PHE A 126 -10.24 14.86 13.55
N SER A 127 -11.23 15.43 14.23
CA SER A 127 -11.04 16.52 15.19
C SER A 127 -11.83 16.27 16.46
N ARG A 128 -11.17 16.45 17.61
CA ARG A 128 -11.75 16.20 18.93
C ARG A 128 -12.95 17.09 19.23
N SER A 129 -12.83 18.40 18.97
CA SER A 129 -13.91 19.36 19.25
C SER A 129 -15.17 19.07 18.43
N TRP A 130 -15.01 18.49 17.24
CA TRP A 130 -16.12 18.11 16.39
C TRP A 130 -16.83 16.84 16.87
N LEU A 131 -16.12 15.83 17.37
CA LEU A 131 -16.75 14.59 17.89
C LEU A 131 -17.70 14.84 19.06
N GLU A 132 -17.43 15.85 19.89
CA GLU A 132 -18.27 16.24 21.02
C GLU A 132 -19.55 16.98 20.56
N GLU A 133 -19.53 17.62 19.39
CA GLU A 133 -20.63 18.44 18.84
C GLU A 133 -21.37 17.76 17.66
N ALA A 134 -20.83 16.67 17.11
CA ALA A 134 -21.31 16.03 15.90
C ALA A 134 -22.70 15.41 16.06
N SER A 135 -23.56 15.66 15.08
CA SER A 135 -24.87 15.03 15.00
C SER A 135 -24.76 13.53 14.68
N GLY A 136 -25.81 12.74 14.98
CA GLY A 136 -25.82 11.31 14.68
C GLY A 136 -25.61 10.97 13.19
N LYS A 137 -25.99 11.87 12.27
CA LYS A 137 -25.74 11.72 10.82
C LYS A 137 -24.26 11.91 10.47
N GLU A 138 -23.62 12.90 11.09
CA GLU A 138 -22.19 13.18 10.90
C GLU A 138 -21.32 12.05 11.45
N LEU A 139 -21.68 11.50 12.61
CA LEU A 139 -21.01 10.32 13.17
C LEU A 139 -21.14 9.10 12.25
N ALA A 140 -22.33 8.89 11.66
CA ALA A 140 -22.55 7.82 10.70
C ALA A 140 -21.71 8.01 9.41
N GLY A 141 -21.58 9.25 8.91
CA GLY A 141 -20.72 9.58 7.78
C GLY A 141 -19.23 9.33 8.07
N PHE A 142 -18.78 9.66 9.28
CA PHE A 142 -17.42 9.36 9.74
C PHE A 142 -17.16 7.85 9.83
N LEU A 143 -18.08 7.09 10.42
CA LEU A 143 -17.98 5.63 10.48
C LEU A 143 -17.95 4.99 9.09
N ALA A 144 -18.75 5.50 8.15
CA ALA A 144 -18.71 5.06 6.75
C ALA A 144 -17.35 5.34 6.10
N THR A 145 -16.76 6.51 6.39
CA THR A 145 -15.43 6.90 5.91
C THR A 145 -14.34 5.96 6.46
N CYS A 146 -14.39 5.65 7.76
CA CYS A 146 -13.49 4.69 8.39
C CYS A 146 -13.65 3.27 7.83
N ALA A 147 -14.90 2.82 7.59
CA ALA A 147 -15.16 1.52 6.98
C ALA A 147 -14.59 1.43 5.56
N LEU A 148 -14.77 2.49 4.76
CA LEU A 148 -14.23 2.56 3.40
C LEU A 148 -12.69 2.58 3.41
N PHE A 149 -12.08 3.33 4.32
CA PHE A 149 -10.63 3.29 4.52
C PHE A 149 -10.13 1.88 4.85
N CYS A 150 -10.82 1.16 5.75
CA CYS A 150 -10.45 -0.23 6.06
C CYS A 150 -10.52 -1.12 4.82
N ILE A 151 -11.56 -0.97 3.99
CA ILE A 151 -11.69 -1.69 2.72
C ILE A 151 -10.51 -1.37 1.79
N ASN A 152 -10.14 -0.09 1.65
CA ASN A 152 -8.98 0.35 0.87
C ASN A 152 -7.70 -0.29 1.40
N PHE A 153 -7.49 -0.29 2.72
CA PHE A 153 -6.33 -0.89 3.35
C PHE A 153 -6.16 -2.37 2.96
N PHE A 154 -7.24 -3.16 3.05
CA PHE A 154 -7.22 -4.56 2.59
C PHE A 154 -6.93 -4.70 1.10
N LEU A 155 -7.51 -3.83 0.27
CA LEU A 155 -7.24 -3.83 -1.17
C LEU A 155 -5.76 -3.54 -1.47
N TYR A 156 -5.14 -2.58 -0.78
CA TYR A 156 -3.74 -2.26 -0.98
C TYR A 156 -2.84 -3.43 -0.62
N GLY A 157 -3.10 -4.11 0.50
CA GLY A 157 -2.39 -5.33 0.88
C GLY A 157 -2.59 -6.47 -0.14
N TYR A 158 -3.79 -6.59 -0.71
CA TYR A 158 -4.04 -7.54 -1.80
C TYR A 158 -3.17 -7.26 -3.02
N TYR A 159 -3.08 -6.01 -3.48
CA TYR A 159 -2.24 -5.64 -4.63
C TYR A 159 -0.75 -5.81 -4.36
N GLN A 160 -0.28 -5.54 -3.14
CA GLN A 160 1.11 -5.83 -2.75
C GLN A 160 1.42 -7.32 -2.87
N MET A 161 0.51 -8.18 -2.39
CA MET A 161 0.69 -9.63 -2.49
C MET A 161 0.60 -10.13 -3.93
N ARG A 162 -0.32 -9.58 -4.71
CA ARG A 162 -0.47 -9.89 -6.13
C ARG A 162 0.80 -9.54 -6.88
N TYR A 163 1.37 -8.36 -6.63
CA TYR A 163 2.65 -7.93 -7.20
C TYR A 163 3.78 -8.89 -6.89
N VAL A 164 4.01 -9.19 -5.59
CA VAL A 164 5.06 -10.13 -5.16
C VAL A 164 4.89 -11.50 -5.84
N LYS A 165 3.66 -12.01 -5.94
CA LYS A 165 3.39 -13.29 -6.61
C LYS A 165 3.59 -13.25 -8.13
N MET A 166 3.32 -12.12 -8.78
CA MET A 166 3.57 -11.96 -10.22
C MET A 166 5.08 -11.96 -10.48
N VAL A 167 5.85 -11.18 -9.71
CA VAL A 167 7.31 -11.15 -9.83
C VAL A 167 7.91 -12.54 -9.55
N GLN A 168 7.51 -13.23 -8.46
CA GLN A 168 7.98 -14.59 -8.17
C GLN A 168 7.59 -15.63 -9.23
N ALA A 169 6.56 -15.36 -10.05
CA ALA A 169 6.16 -16.25 -11.13
C ALA A 169 7.01 -16.01 -12.39
N ALA A 170 7.37 -14.76 -12.69
CA ALA A 170 8.25 -14.40 -13.79
C ALA A 170 9.73 -14.71 -13.49
N HIS A 171 10.12 -14.53 -12.22
CA HIS A 171 11.51 -14.58 -11.74
C HIS A 171 11.62 -15.60 -10.58
N PRO A 172 11.82 -16.91 -10.87
CA PRO A 172 11.81 -17.97 -9.85
C PRO A 172 12.93 -17.86 -8.81
N GLU A 173 14.00 -17.14 -9.10
CA GLU A 173 15.10 -16.84 -8.19
C GLU A 173 14.69 -15.87 -7.07
N LYS A 174 13.64 -15.06 -7.29
CA LYS A 174 13.10 -14.14 -6.29
C LYS A 174 12.45 -14.89 -5.14
N ARG A 175 12.88 -14.57 -3.92
CA ARG A 175 12.43 -15.23 -2.69
C ARG A 175 11.83 -14.22 -1.71
N GLY A 176 11.08 -14.74 -0.74
CA GLY A 176 10.46 -13.94 0.31
C GLY A 176 8.99 -14.28 0.48
N ASP A 177 8.60 -14.70 1.68
CA ASP A 177 7.19 -14.81 2.05
C ASP A 177 6.72 -13.46 2.57
N MET A 178 5.73 -12.84 1.92
CA MET A 178 5.15 -11.58 2.37
C MET A 178 4.49 -11.70 3.76
N ASN A 179 4.18 -12.94 4.18
CA ASN A 179 3.78 -13.25 5.55
C ASN A 179 4.98 -13.53 6.47
N SER A 180 6.21 -13.16 6.11
CA SER A 180 7.38 -13.27 6.99
C SER A 180 7.78 -11.90 7.50
N LYS A 181 8.23 -11.81 8.77
CA LYS A 181 8.87 -10.60 9.28
C LYS A 181 10.22 -10.33 8.60
N ASN A 182 10.81 -11.36 8.01
CA ASN A 182 12.08 -11.28 7.28
C ASN A 182 11.89 -11.05 5.79
N PHE A 183 10.67 -10.75 5.31
CA PHE A 183 10.38 -10.57 3.89
C PHE A 183 11.41 -9.68 3.18
N GLN A 184 11.70 -8.49 3.73
CA GLN A 184 12.67 -7.56 3.14
C GLN A 184 14.09 -8.16 3.05
N LYS A 185 14.53 -8.89 4.08
CA LYS A 185 15.84 -9.55 4.09
C LYS A 185 15.90 -10.67 3.06
N ASP A 186 14.88 -11.53 3.05
CA ASP A 186 14.79 -12.67 2.14
C ASP A 186 14.67 -12.20 0.67
N TRP A 187 13.95 -11.08 0.45
CA TRP A 187 13.80 -10.44 -0.85
C TRP A 187 15.12 -9.84 -1.33
N MET A 188 15.78 -9.01 -0.52
CA MET A 188 17.07 -8.40 -0.86
C MET A 188 18.17 -9.44 -1.08
N ALA A 189 18.16 -10.55 -0.33
CA ALA A 189 19.11 -11.64 -0.51
C ALA A 189 18.92 -12.39 -1.85
N SER A 190 17.73 -12.33 -2.44
CA SER A 190 17.42 -12.95 -3.73
C SER A 190 17.67 -12.05 -4.94
N CYS A 191 17.86 -10.75 -4.72
CA CYS A 191 18.22 -9.83 -5.80
C CYS A 191 19.65 -10.07 -6.28
N ASP A 192 19.90 -9.77 -7.54
CA ASP A 192 21.26 -9.74 -8.07
C ASP A 192 22.02 -8.47 -7.61
N GLU A 193 23.28 -8.33 -8.03
CA GLU A 193 24.10 -7.19 -7.63
C GLU A 193 23.66 -5.87 -8.27
N ALA A 194 23.15 -5.90 -9.50
CA ALA A 194 22.69 -4.69 -10.20
C ALA A 194 21.41 -4.14 -9.55
N GLU A 195 20.47 -5.00 -9.20
CA GLU A 195 19.24 -4.64 -8.51
C GLU A 195 19.52 -4.11 -7.10
N LYS A 196 20.43 -4.75 -6.36
CA LYS A 196 20.87 -4.25 -5.04
C LYS A 196 21.49 -2.87 -5.20
N GLU A 197 22.39 -2.69 -6.16
CA GLU A 197 23.02 -1.40 -6.42
C GLU A 197 21.97 -0.33 -6.74
N MET A 198 20.98 -0.62 -7.58
CA MET A 198 19.89 0.29 -7.91
C MET A 198 19.11 0.72 -6.66
N VAL A 199 18.78 -0.23 -5.77
CA VAL A 199 18.11 0.05 -4.49
C VAL A 199 18.99 0.94 -3.61
N TYR A 200 20.28 0.63 -3.48
CA TYR A 200 21.22 1.43 -2.69
C TYR A 200 21.38 2.86 -3.23
N GLN A 201 21.57 3.02 -4.55
CA GLN A 201 21.70 4.34 -5.17
C GLN A 201 20.42 5.17 -5.02
N SER A 202 19.25 4.53 -5.14
CA SER A 202 17.96 5.18 -4.95
C SER A 202 17.77 5.66 -3.51
N ALA A 203 18.11 4.82 -2.53
CA ALA A 203 18.07 5.17 -1.12
C ALA A 203 19.05 6.30 -0.78
N TYR A 204 20.28 6.23 -1.29
CA TYR A 204 21.29 7.26 -1.09
C TYR A 204 20.86 8.61 -1.67
N LYS A 205 20.35 8.65 -2.91
CA LYS A 205 19.84 9.88 -3.53
C LYS A 205 18.67 10.47 -2.75
N ALA A 206 17.77 9.63 -2.23
CA ALA A 206 16.63 10.11 -1.44
C ALA A 206 17.07 10.77 -0.13
N ILE A 207 18.01 10.15 0.60
CA ILE A 207 18.54 10.68 1.87
C ILE A 207 19.37 11.93 1.62
N TRP A 208 20.32 11.87 0.69
CA TRP A 208 21.26 12.95 0.44
C TRP A 208 20.60 14.20 -0.16
N ARG A 209 19.51 14.04 -0.90
CA ARG A 209 18.70 15.17 -1.39
C ARG A 209 17.83 15.81 -0.30
N TRP A 210 17.59 15.10 0.80
CA TRP A 210 16.85 15.60 1.97
C TRP A 210 17.74 16.41 2.93
N GLU A 211 19.04 16.14 2.96
CA GLU A 211 20.02 16.84 3.80
C GLU A 211 20.48 18.19 3.22
N ARG A 212 20.02 18.57 2.03
CA ARG A 212 20.45 19.78 1.32
C ARG A 212 19.28 20.76 1.15
#